data_AF-A0AAY5K0Q7-F1
#
_entry.id   AF-A0AAY5K0Q7-F1
#
_cell.length_a   1.000
_cell.length_b   1.000
_cell.length_c   1.000
_cell.angle_alpha   90.00
_cell.angle_beta   90.00
_cell.angle_gamma   90.00
#
_symmetry.space_group_name_H-M   'P 1'
#
loop_
_entity.id
_entity.type
_entity.pdbx_description
1 polymer ?
#
loop_
_entity_poly.entity_id
_entity_poly.type
_entity_poly.pdbx_seq_one_letter_code
_entity_poly.pdbx_strand_id
1 'polypeptide(L)'
;MVLLVCRSSAMFLFLNLYHYSTVFLGSELQAAQIIKSKSVQDKEQKDRNIFQDICETLNLPEPKDQGVAELFSTIEKKTNALLQELPKDHIGNPVLKHSLEIKQWERLEKINKLLSSEYECRRRMLIKRLDVTVQSFGWSDRAKERVDCMARIYQPKRQSLAQKSSVGIAHLLAARDDICNVVKTSSGSSRENTACAVNKILMGRVPDRGGRPSEIDAPLPEMPAWQKRQEGGGGGSWGGGKGGWRGGFGGGSGGRWGHGGKRGRYHY
;
A
#
# COMPACT_ATOMS: atom_id res chain seq x y z
N MET A 1 -20.35 -67.68 -24.04
CA MET A 1 -20.30 -67.36 -22.59
C MET A 1 -19.39 -66.16 -22.26
N VAL A 2 -18.19 -66.04 -22.86
CA VAL A 2 -17.22 -64.95 -22.58
C VAL A 2 -17.72 -63.53 -22.94
N LEU A 3 -18.46 -63.37 -24.03
CA LEU A 3 -19.01 -62.06 -24.46
C LEU A 3 -20.12 -61.50 -23.54
N LEU A 4 -20.84 -62.35 -22.81
CA LEU A 4 -21.87 -61.92 -21.86
C LEU A 4 -21.24 -61.39 -20.57
N VAL A 5 -20.14 -62.02 -20.11
CA VAL A 5 -19.41 -61.63 -18.89
C VAL A 5 -18.68 -60.29 -19.09
N CYS A 6 -18.06 -60.05 -20.26
CA CYS A 6 -17.44 -58.76 -20.56
C CYS A 6 -18.46 -57.61 -20.68
N ARG A 7 -19.66 -57.86 -21.22
CA ARG A 7 -20.74 -56.86 -21.28
C ARG A 7 -21.32 -56.53 -19.89
N SER A 8 -21.43 -57.53 -19.01
CA SER A 8 -21.81 -57.31 -17.61
C SER A 8 -20.75 -56.50 -16.84
N SER A 9 -19.46 -56.83 -16.96
CA SER A 9 -18.40 -56.05 -16.28
C SER A 9 -18.30 -54.62 -16.77
N ALA A 10 -18.48 -54.36 -18.08
CA ALA A 10 -18.50 -52.99 -18.62
C ALA A 10 -19.71 -52.20 -18.10
N MET A 11 -20.92 -52.79 -18.07
CA MET A 11 -22.09 -52.11 -17.49
C MET A 11 -21.93 -51.85 -15.99
N PHE A 12 -21.32 -52.77 -15.24
CA PHE A 12 -21.04 -52.57 -13.81
C PHE A 12 -20.06 -51.41 -13.56
N LEU A 13 -19.03 -51.26 -14.40
CA LEU A 13 -18.10 -50.13 -14.29
C LEU A 13 -18.78 -48.80 -14.65
N PHE A 14 -19.62 -48.78 -15.70
CA PHE A 14 -20.39 -47.59 -16.06
C PHE A 14 -21.40 -47.19 -14.98
N LEU A 15 -22.12 -48.13 -14.38
CA LEU A 15 -23.06 -47.87 -13.28
C LEU A 15 -22.34 -47.35 -12.03
N ASN A 16 -21.18 -47.91 -11.69
CA ASN A 16 -20.36 -47.42 -10.58
C ASN A 16 -19.79 -46.02 -10.84
N LEU A 17 -19.33 -45.73 -12.06
CA LEU A 17 -18.86 -44.40 -12.43
C LEU A 17 -19.98 -43.36 -12.38
N TYR A 18 -21.18 -43.74 -12.84
CA TYR A 18 -22.36 -42.86 -12.82
C TYR A 18 -22.80 -42.58 -11.38
N HIS A 19 -22.82 -43.60 -10.52
CA HIS A 19 -23.12 -43.45 -9.10
C HIS A 19 -22.07 -42.59 -8.37
N TYR A 20 -20.78 -42.74 -8.70
CA TYR A 20 -19.73 -41.92 -8.09
C TYR A 20 -19.85 -40.45 -8.53
N SER A 21 -20.17 -40.21 -9.80
CA SER A 21 -20.37 -38.87 -10.36
C SER A 21 -21.59 -38.17 -9.75
N THR A 22 -22.71 -38.87 -9.57
CA THR A 22 -23.93 -38.29 -8.97
C THR A 22 -23.73 -37.97 -7.48
N VAL A 23 -23.06 -38.85 -6.73
CA VAL A 23 -22.71 -38.59 -5.32
C VAL A 23 -21.73 -37.42 -5.19
N PHE A 24 -20.71 -37.35 -6.05
CA PHE A 24 -19.76 -36.25 -6.07
C PHE A 24 -20.45 -34.91 -6.36
N LEU A 25 -21.27 -34.83 -7.41
CA LEU A 25 -22.02 -33.62 -7.76
C LEU A 25 -23.01 -33.22 -6.65
N GLY A 26 -23.66 -34.18 -6.00
CA GLY A 26 -24.53 -33.94 -4.85
C GLY A 26 -23.76 -33.34 -3.67
N SER A 27 -22.57 -33.87 -3.38
CA SER A 27 -21.71 -33.35 -2.30
C SER A 27 -21.17 -31.95 -2.58
N GLU A 28 -20.80 -31.65 -3.84
CA GLU A 28 -20.36 -30.32 -4.28
C GLU A 28 -21.52 -29.30 -4.19
N LEU A 29 -22.72 -29.69 -4.60
CA LEU A 29 -23.91 -28.85 -4.51
C LEU A 29 -24.26 -28.55 -3.04
N GLN A 30 -24.21 -29.56 -2.18
CA GLN A 30 -24.45 -29.39 -0.74
C GLN A 30 -23.39 -28.50 -0.10
N ALA A 31 -22.11 -28.69 -0.44
CA ALA A 31 -21.02 -27.82 0.03
C ALA A 31 -21.23 -26.36 -0.43
N ALA A 32 -21.60 -26.15 -1.69
CA ALA A 32 -21.91 -24.83 -2.22
C ALA A 32 -23.12 -24.19 -1.52
N GLN A 33 -24.17 -24.97 -1.21
CA GLN A 33 -25.32 -24.49 -0.45
C GLN A 33 -24.96 -24.11 0.99
N ILE A 34 -24.16 -24.92 1.68
CA ILE A 34 -23.67 -24.63 3.05
C ILE A 34 -22.82 -23.37 3.06
N ILE A 35 -21.93 -23.19 2.08
CA ILE A 35 -21.11 -21.98 1.96
C ILE A 35 -22.00 -20.75 1.73
N LYS A 36 -23.00 -20.87 0.84
CA LYS A 36 -23.95 -19.79 0.55
C LYS A 36 -24.78 -19.42 1.78
N SER A 37 -25.41 -20.39 2.45
CA SER A 37 -26.25 -20.15 3.63
C SER A 37 -25.45 -19.55 4.79
N LYS A 38 -24.25 -20.09 5.06
CA LYS A 38 -23.33 -19.54 6.06
C LYS A 38 -22.94 -18.09 5.76
N SER A 39 -22.66 -17.77 4.50
CA SER A 39 -22.30 -16.40 4.10
C SER A 39 -23.44 -15.38 4.27
N VAL A 40 -24.70 -15.82 4.15
CA VAL A 40 -25.89 -14.98 4.35
C VAL A 40 -26.11 -14.75 5.83
N GLN A 41 -26.09 -15.81 6.65
CA GLN A 41 -26.22 -15.70 8.10
C GLN A 41 -25.10 -14.86 8.73
N ASP A 42 -23.85 -15.03 8.29
CA ASP A 42 -22.72 -14.22 8.78
C ASP A 42 -22.86 -12.73 8.45
N LYS A 43 -23.53 -12.36 7.35
CA LYS A 43 -23.79 -10.97 6.98
C LYS A 43 -24.95 -10.39 7.78
N GLU A 44 -26.08 -11.10 7.83
CA GLU A 44 -27.26 -10.67 8.58
C GLU A 44 -26.97 -10.52 10.07
N GLN A 45 -26.18 -11.42 10.65
CA GLN A 45 -25.76 -11.31 12.05
C GLN A 45 -24.86 -10.09 12.28
N LYS A 46 -23.91 -9.82 11.37
CA LYS A 46 -23.05 -8.63 11.47
C LYS A 46 -23.84 -7.35 11.35
N ASP A 47 -24.76 -7.28 10.39
CA ASP A 47 -25.58 -6.09 10.18
C ASP A 47 -26.48 -5.84 11.38
N ARG A 48 -27.15 -6.87 11.93
CA ARG A 48 -27.93 -6.77 13.18
C ARG A 48 -27.08 -6.30 14.36
N ASN A 49 -25.87 -6.84 14.51
CA ASN A 49 -24.96 -6.42 15.58
C ASN A 49 -24.59 -4.94 15.44
N ILE A 50 -24.27 -4.46 14.23
CA ILE A 50 -23.95 -3.04 14.00
C ILE A 50 -25.15 -2.14 14.35
N PHE A 51 -26.37 -2.53 14.03
CA PHE A 51 -27.56 -1.76 14.40
C PHE A 51 -27.81 -1.75 15.91
N GLN A 52 -27.58 -2.87 16.59
CA GLN A 52 -27.63 -2.92 18.05
C GLN A 52 -26.56 -2.01 18.67
N ASP A 53 -25.32 -2.08 18.19
CA ASP A 53 -24.21 -1.24 18.65
C ASP A 53 -24.53 0.26 18.47
N ILE A 54 -25.12 0.64 17.34
CA ILE A 54 -25.56 2.04 17.08
C ILE A 54 -26.67 2.46 18.05
N CYS A 55 -27.64 1.58 18.31
CA CYS A 55 -28.72 1.90 19.24
C CYS A 55 -28.22 2.01 20.68
N GLU A 56 -27.33 1.10 21.10
CA GLU A 56 -26.69 1.14 22.43
C GLU A 56 -25.85 2.42 22.59
N THR A 57 -25.01 2.75 21.61
CA THR A 57 -24.18 3.97 21.66
C THR A 57 -25.00 5.26 21.68
N LEU A 58 -26.16 5.30 21.02
CA LEU A 58 -27.09 6.44 21.01
C LEU A 58 -28.17 6.37 22.10
N ASN A 59 -28.09 5.39 23.01
CA ASN A 59 -29.09 5.10 24.05
C ASN A 59 -30.53 5.07 23.49
N LEU A 60 -30.73 4.41 22.35
CA LEU A 60 -32.03 4.21 21.69
C LEU A 60 -32.63 2.86 22.09
N PRO A 61 -33.96 2.75 22.18
CA PRO A 61 -34.62 1.46 22.43
C PRO A 61 -34.37 0.50 21.27
N GLU A 62 -34.23 -0.80 21.59
CA GLU A 62 -34.00 -1.83 20.57
C GLU A 62 -35.11 -1.84 19.51
N PRO A 63 -34.76 -1.86 18.21
CA PRO A 63 -35.72 -1.88 17.13
C PRO A 63 -36.31 -3.29 16.97
N LYS A 64 -37.37 -3.61 17.71
CA LYS A 64 -38.00 -4.93 17.61
C LYS A 64 -39.01 -5.03 16.46
N ASP A 65 -39.73 -3.94 16.14
CA ASP A 65 -40.79 -3.96 15.12
C ASP A 65 -40.91 -2.65 14.29
N GLN A 66 -39.98 -1.70 14.45
CA GLN A 66 -40.06 -0.40 13.79
C GLN A 66 -39.61 -0.48 12.32
N GLY A 67 -40.31 0.23 11.42
CA GLY A 67 -39.90 0.33 10.01
C GLY A 67 -38.51 0.96 9.86
N VAL A 68 -37.70 0.43 8.92
CA VAL A 68 -36.29 0.84 8.71
C VAL A 68 -36.14 2.36 8.54
N ALA A 69 -37.07 3.01 7.83
CA ALA A 69 -37.05 4.45 7.58
C ALA A 69 -37.26 5.28 8.87
N GLU A 70 -38.16 4.84 9.75
CA GLU A 70 -38.44 5.54 11.01
C GLU A 70 -37.24 5.46 11.95
N LEU A 71 -36.55 4.32 11.97
CA LEU A 71 -35.32 4.13 12.73
C LEU A 71 -34.21 5.07 12.26
N PHE A 72 -33.95 5.13 10.95
CA PHE A 72 -32.96 6.07 10.41
C PHE A 72 -33.31 7.51 10.75
N SER A 73 -34.59 7.90 10.67
CA SER A 73 -35.01 9.25 11.05
C SER A 73 -34.79 9.55 12.53
N THR A 74 -34.96 8.54 13.40
CA THR A 74 -34.78 8.67 14.84
C THR A 74 -33.29 8.80 15.19
N ILE A 75 -32.46 7.99 14.54
CA ILE A 75 -31.00 8.07 14.62
C ILE A 75 -30.53 9.45 14.17
N GLU A 76 -30.96 9.91 12.99
CA GLU A 76 -30.59 11.21 12.42
C GLU A 76 -30.95 12.37 13.37
N LYS A 77 -32.17 12.36 13.93
CA LYS A 77 -32.62 13.37 14.90
C LYS A 77 -31.75 13.39 16.15
N LYS A 78 -31.46 12.22 16.74
CA LYS A 78 -30.60 12.13 17.93
C LYS A 78 -29.17 12.57 17.63
N THR A 79 -28.61 12.14 16.49
CA THR A 79 -27.26 12.56 16.11
C THR A 79 -27.19 14.07 15.92
N ASN A 80 -28.18 14.67 15.25
CA ASN A 80 -28.21 16.13 15.06
C ASN A 80 -28.37 16.90 16.38
N ALA A 81 -29.13 16.37 17.35
CA ALA A 81 -29.22 16.96 18.68
C ALA A 81 -27.87 16.94 19.42
N LEU A 82 -27.18 15.80 19.43
CA LEU A 82 -25.85 15.66 20.05
C LEU A 82 -24.80 16.56 19.37
N LEU A 83 -24.88 16.71 18.05
CA LEU A 83 -24.00 17.60 17.30
C LEU A 83 -24.16 19.07 17.68
N GLN A 84 -25.35 19.49 18.14
CA GLN A 84 -25.59 20.86 18.60
C GLN A 84 -25.03 21.14 19.99
N GLU A 85 -24.92 20.12 20.85
CA GLU A 85 -24.32 20.24 22.18
C GLU A 85 -22.79 20.33 22.14
N LEU A 86 -22.19 19.80 21.07
CA LEU A 86 -20.74 19.75 20.89
C LEU A 86 -20.17 21.09 20.38
N PRO A 87 -18.89 21.40 20.70
CA PRO A 87 -18.20 22.55 20.13
C PRO A 87 -18.14 22.49 18.60
N LYS A 88 -18.24 23.65 17.94
CA LYS A 88 -18.29 23.76 16.46
C LYS A 88 -17.09 23.13 15.73
N ASP A 89 -15.93 23.08 16.38
CA ASP A 89 -14.69 22.54 15.80
C ASP A 89 -14.41 21.08 16.21
N HIS A 90 -15.34 20.43 16.92
CA HIS A 90 -15.10 19.07 17.42
C HIS A 90 -15.09 18.02 16.31
N ILE A 91 -15.90 18.21 15.27
CA ILE A 91 -16.00 17.29 14.13
C ILE A 91 -15.47 18.03 12.92
N GLY A 92 -14.28 17.63 12.46
CA GLY A 92 -13.65 18.21 11.27
C GLY A 92 -14.57 18.14 10.04
N ASN A 93 -14.22 18.94 9.02
CA ASN A 93 -14.97 18.95 7.77
C ASN A 93 -14.86 17.60 7.04
N PRO A 94 -15.93 17.15 6.35
CA PRO A 94 -15.86 15.94 5.54
C PRO A 94 -14.90 16.11 4.37
N VAL A 95 -14.12 15.06 4.08
CA VAL A 95 -13.19 15.06 2.93
C VAL A 95 -13.95 15.19 1.61
N LEU A 96 -15.09 14.50 1.50
CA LEU A 96 -15.97 14.61 0.36
C LEU A 96 -16.97 15.76 0.54
N LYS A 97 -16.75 16.82 -0.24
CA LYS A 97 -17.57 18.04 -0.19
C LYS A 97 -18.71 18.05 -1.22
N HIS A 98 -18.62 17.21 -2.24
CA HIS A 98 -19.58 17.18 -3.34
C HIS A 98 -20.44 15.92 -3.29
N SER A 99 -21.72 16.09 -3.61
CA SER A 99 -22.60 14.96 -3.87
C SER A 99 -22.16 14.26 -5.15
N LEU A 100 -22.15 12.92 -5.13
CA LEU A 100 -21.72 12.10 -6.25
C LEU A 100 -22.93 11.66 -7.08
N GLU A 101 -22.79 11.72 -8.40
CA GLU A 101 -23.78 11.16 -9.33
C GLU A 101 -23.74 9.63 -9.35
N ILE A 102 -24.82 8.98 -9.80
CA ILE A 102 -24.93 7.51 -9.88
C ILE A 102 -23.74 6.89 -10.63
N LYS A 103 -23.35 7.45 -11.78
CA LYS A 103 -22.19 6.98 -12.56
C LYS A 103 -20.86 7.13 -11.80
N GLN A 104 -20.75 8.17 -10.97
CA GLN A 104 -19.56 8.41 -10.15
C GLN A 104 -19.49 7.44 -8.98
N TRP A 105 -20.62 7.10 -8.36
CA TRP A 105 -20.70 6.05 -7.34
C TRP A 105 -20.24 4.69 -7.87
N GLU A 106 -20.71 4.29 -9.05
CA GLU A 106 -20.27 3.04 -9.68
C GLU A 106 -18.76 3.04 -9.94
N ARG A 107 -18.22 4.17 -10.41
CA ARG A 107 -16.77 4.31 -10.63
C ARG A 107 -16.00 4.25 -9.31
N LEU A 108 -16.49 4.91 -8.27
CA LEU A 108 -15.89 4.92 -6.94
C LEU A 108 -15.87 3.51 -6.35
N GLU A 109 -16.94 2.74 -6.52
CA GLU A 109 -16.99 1.36 -6.06
C GLU A 109 -15.99 0.47 -6.80
N LYS A 110 -15.83 0.66 -8.12
CA LYS A 110 -14.78 -0.02 -8.90
C LYS A 110 -13.39 0.30 -8.37
N ILE A 111 -13.11 1.58 -8.11
CA ILE A 111 -11.82 2.01 -7.53
C ILE A 111 -11.60 1.38 -6.16
N ASN A 112 -12.61 1.41 -5.28
CA ASN A 112 -12.51 0.83 -3.94
C ASN A 112 -12.25 -0.69 -4.01
N LYS A 113 -12.88 -1.41 -4.94
CA LYS A 113 -12.64 -2.85 -5.16
C LYS A 113 -11.20 -3.12 -5.60
N LEU A 114 -10.67 -2.32 -6.54
CA LEU A 114 -9.29 -2.44 -7.00
C LEU A 114 -8.28 -2.12 -5.90
N LEU A 115 -8.47 -1.01 -5.18
CA LEU A 115 -7.58 -0.65 -4.08
C LEU A 115 -7.63 -1.69 -2.96
N SER A 116 -8.83 -2.17 -2.61
CA SER A 116 -8.99 -3.21 -1.60
C SER A 116 -8.21 -4.47 -1.96
N SER A 117 -8.29 -4.94 -3.21
CA SER A 117 -7.55 -6.14 -3.63
C SER A 117 -6.03 -5.93 -3.60
N GLU A 118 -5.53 -4.75 -3.99
CA GLU A 118 -4.11 -4.43 -3.86
C GLU A 118 -3.65 -4.38 -2.40
N TYR A 119 -4.44 -3.73 -1.52
CA TYR A 119 -4.11 -3.64 -0.10
C TYR A 119 -4.16 -5.01 0.57
N GLU A 120 -5.07 -5.89 0.18
CA GLU A 120 -5.08 -7.29 0.63
C GLU A 120 -3.80 -8.03 0.22
N CYS A 121 -3.36 -7.85 -1.02
CA CYS A 121 -2.09 -8.40 -1.49
C CYS A 121 -0.91 -7.89 -0.66
N ARG A 122 -0.83 -6.56 -0.45
CA ARG A 122 0.21 -5.93 0.39
C ARG A 122 0.17 -6.44 1.83
N ARG A 123 -1.01 -6.54 2.45
CA ARG A 123 -1.19 -7.07 3.81
C ARG A 123 -0.72 -8.52 3.90
N ARG A 124 -1.09 -9.38 2.94
CA ARG A 124 -0.62 -10.78 2.89
C ARG A 124 0.89 -10.86 2.81
N MET A 125 1.52 -10.05 1.96
CA MET A 125 2.98 -9.99 1.85
C MET A 125 3.63 -9.54 3.17
N LEU A 126 3.14 -8.46 3.79
CA LEU A 126 3.69 -7.95 5.05
C LEU A 126 3.54 -8.95 6.19
N ILE A 127 2.39 -9.61 6.29
CA ILE A 127 2.16 -10.67 7.27
C ILE A 127 3.11 -11.84 7.00
N LYS A 128 3.32 -12.24 5.74
CA LYS A 128 4.27 -13.30 5.41
C LYS A 128 5.72 -12.92 5.71
N ARG A 129 6.09 -11.66 5.46
CA ARG A 129 7.41 -11.13 5.85
C ARG A 129 7.58 -11.14 7.36
N LEU A 130 6.54 -10.81 8.13
CA LEU A 130 6.55 -10.95 9.58
C LEU A 130 6.80 -12.41 10.01
N ASP A 131 6.17 -13.39 9.34
CA ASP A 131 6.42 -14.80 9.64
C ASP A 131 7.86 -15.20 9.42
N VAL A 132 8.40 -14.88 8.24
CA VAL A 132 9.75 -15.30 7.85
C VAL A 132 10.77 -14.63 8.76
N THR A 133 10.54 -13.39 9.19
CA THR A 133 11.40 -12.71 10.17
C THR A 133 11.31 -13.32 11.57
N VAL A 134 10.15 -13.78 12.01
CA VAL A 134 10.04 -14.51 13.29
C VAL A 134 10.72 -15.89 13.18
N GLN A 135 10.53 -16.58 12.06
CA GLN A 135 11.15 -17.88 11.77
C GLN A 135 12.68 -17.78 11.70
N SER A 136 13.24 -16.68 11.16
CA SER A 136 14.69 -16.52 11.05
C SER A 136 15.39 -16.45 12.41
N PHE A 137 14.72 -16.00 13.48
CA PHE A 137 15.30 -16.04 14.82
C PHE A 137 15.62 -17.46 15.29
N GLY A 138 14.82 -18.46 14.87
CA GLY A 138 15.01 -19.87 15.22
C GLY A 138 16.28 -20.52 14.65
N TRP A 139 17.06 -19.80 13.83
CA TRP A 139 18.33 -20.29 13.32
C TRP A 139 19.49 -20.15 14.33
N SER A 140 19.33 -19.30 15.34
CA SER A 140 20.33 -19.14 16.41
C SER A 140 20.14 -20.16 17.53
N ASP A 141 21.23 -20.71 18.08
CA ASP A 141 21.15 -21.73 19.13
C ASP A 141 20.45 -21.23 20.40
N ARG A 142 20.69 -19.97 20.78
CA ARG A 142 20.01 -19.30 21.89
C ARG A 142 18.49 -19.18 21.70
N ALA A 143 18.03 -19.02 20.46
CA ALA A 143 16.60 -18.88 20.17
C ALA A 143 15.90 -20.24 20.03
N LYS A 144 16.61 -21.30 19.60
CA LYS A 144 16.07 -22.67 19.52
C LYS A 144 15.50 -23.14 20.86
N GLU A 145 16.18 -22.83 21.96
CA GLU A 145 15.72 -23.12 23.33
C GLU A 145 14.48 -22.31 23.77
N ARG A 146 14.10 -21.27 23.02
CA ARG A 146 13.02 -20.33 23.37
C ARG A 146 11.91 -20.27 22.33
N VAL A 147 11.92 -21.17 21.33
CA VAL A 147 10.95 -21.18 20.22
C VAL A 147 9.52 -21.27 20.73
N ASP A 148 9.26 -22.13 21.73
CA ASP A 148 7.91 -22.29 22.28
C ASP A 148 7.40 -21.03 22.98
N CYS A 149 8.28 -20.35 23.72
CA CYS A 149 7.95 -19.06 24.35
C CYS A 149 7.65 -18.00 23.28
N MET A 150 8.44 -17.94 22.21
CA MET A 150 8.24 -17.01 21.10
C MET A 150 6.93 -17.30 20.37
N ALA A 151 6.64 -18.58 20.08
CA ALA A 151 5.41 -19.01 19.44
C ALA A 151 4.19 -18.65 20.28
N ARG A 152 4.24 -18.87 21.60
CA ARG A 152 3.15 -18.52 22.53
C ARG A 152 2.76 -17.04 22.48
N ILE A 153 3.74 -16.15 22.28
CA ILE A 153 3.50 -14.70 22.16
C ILE A 153 3.09 -14.32 20.74
N TYR A 154 3.70 -14.95 19.73
CA TYR A 154 3.51 -14.59 18.33
C TYR A 154 2.17 -15.06 17.76
N GLN A 155 1.75 -16.29 18.04
CA GLN A 155 0.56 -16.89 17.42
C GLN A 155 -0.74 -16.10 17.67
N PRO A 156 -1.04 -15.62 18.90
CA PRO A 156 -2.22 -14.80 19.13
C PRO A 156 -2.19 -13.50 18.32
N LYS A 157 -1.02 -12.83 18.27
CA LYS A 157 -0.84 -11.62 17.47
C LYS A 157 -1.02 -11.91 15.99
N ARG A 158 -0.48 -13.03 15.52
CA ARG A 158 -0.64 -13.46 14.13
C ARG A 158 -2.09 -13.70 13.74
N GLN A 159 -2.86 -14.36 14.60
CA GLN A 159 -4.29 -14.63 14.36
C GLN A 159 -5.12 -13.35 14.35
N SER A 160 -4.73 -12.33 15.10
CA SER A 160 -5.39 -11.02 15.08
C SER A 160 -5.17 -10.22 13.79
N LEU A 161 -4.13 -10.56 13.00
CA LEU A 161 -3.81 -9.84 11.77
C LEU A 161 -4.69 -10.31 10.61
N ALA A 162 -5.68 -9.50 10.26
CA ALA A 162 -6.54 -9.73 9.11
C ALA A 162 -5.83 -9.41 7.79
N GLN A 163 -5.91 -10.34 6.82
CA GLN A 163 -5.46 -10.09 5.44
C GLN A 163 -6.41 -9.17 4.68
N LYS A 164 -7.72 -9.27 4.97
CA LYS A 164 -8.76 -8.49 4.30
C LYS A 164 -8.62 -7.01 4.60
N SER A 165 -8.93 -6.16 3.62
CA SER A 165 -9.07 -4.73 3.85
C SER A 165 -10.35 -4.46 4.63
N SER A 166 -10.26 -3.65 5.68
CA SER A 166 -11.43 -3.18 6.44
C SER A 166 -12.02 -1.90 5.86
N VAL A 167 -11.32 -1.25 4.91
CA VAL A 167 -11.71 0.05 4.37
C VAL A 167 -12.77 -0.15 3.28
N GLY A 168 -13.84 0.63 3.35
CA GLY A 168 -14.95 0.58 2.40
C GLY A 168 -15.49 1.98 2.11
N ILE A 169 -16.52 2.06 1.26
CA ILE A 169 -17.11 3.33 0.84
C ILE A 169 -17.67 4.12 2.04
N ALA A 170 -18.28 3.43 3.01
CA ALA A 170 -18.77 4.06 4.23
C ALA A 170 -17.66 4.80 5.01
N HIS A 171 -16.46 4.21 5.07
CA HIS A 171 -15.31 4.84 5.74
C HIS A 171 -14.85 6.10 5.01
N LEU A 172 -14.98 6.12 3.69
CA LEU A 172 -14.65 7.28 2.87
C LEU A 172 -15.68 8.41 3.00
N LEU A 173 -16.94 8.09 3.25
CA LEU A 173 -17.97 9.09 3.57
C LEU A 173 -17.84 9.64 5.00
N ALA A 174 -17.41 8.78 5.94
CA ALA A 174 -17.13 9.19 7.32
C ALA A 174 -15.81 9.97 7.47
N ALA A 175 -14.91 9.89 6.48
CA ALA A 175 -13.59 10.50 6.53
C ALA A 175 -13.65 12.03 6.66
N ARG A 176 -12.85 12.57 7.59
CA ARG A 176 -12.69 14.01 7.82
C ARG A 176 -11.32 14.50 7.35
N ASP A 177 -11.18 15.82 7.23
CA ASP A 177 -9.98 16.50 6.70
C ASP A 177 -8.70 16.16 7.48
N ASP A 178 -8.83 15.70 8.72
CA ASP A 178 -7.73 15.23 9.57
C ASP A 178 -7.00 14.00 9.00
N ILE A 179 -7.68 13.11 8.27
CA ILE A 179 -7.07 11.94 7.62
C ILE A 179 -6.05 12.35 6.56
N CYS A 180 -6.18 13.55 5.98
CA CYS A 180 -5.20 14.09 5.04
C CYS A 180 -3.90 14.51 5.74
N ASN A 181 -3.90 14.69 7.06
CA ASN A 181 -2.72 15.03 7.84
C ASN A 181 -1.90 13.76 8.17
N VAL A 182 -1.13 13.28 7.20
CA VAL A 182 -0.26 12.11 7.38
C VAL A 182 1.02 12.53 8.13
N VAL A 183 1.03 12.32 9.45
CA VAL A 183 2.23 12.48 10.26
C VAL A 183 3.20 11.35 9.97
N LYS A 184 4.47 11.68 9.70
CA LYS A 184 5.52 10.68 9.47
C LYS A 184 5.66 9.79 10.70
N THR A 185 5.65 8.48 10.50
CA THR A 185 5.90 7.48 11.55
C THR A 185 7.32 7.58 12.12
N SER A 186 8.25 8.18 11.38
CA SER A 186 9.62 8.49 11.82
C SER A 186 9.77 9.87 12.49
N SER A 187 8.68 10.61 12.70
CA SER A 187 8.72 11.93 13.34
C SER A 187 9.27 11.86 14.76
N GLY A 188 9.89 12.96 15.21
CA GLY A 188 10.43 13.09 16.58
C GLY A 188 9.37 12.77 17.63
N SER A 189 8.17 13.33 17.50
CA SER A 189 7.03 13.10 18.41
C SER A 189 6.59 11.63 18.49
N SER A 190 6.63 10.89 17.39
CA SER A 190 6.35 9.44 17.40
C SER A 190 7.45 8.64 18.09
N ARG A 191 8.70 9.16 18.08
CA ARG A 191 9.89 8.50 18.62
C ARG A 191 10.20 8.87 20.07
N GLU A 192 9.69 9.99 20.56
CA GLU A 192 9.88 10.48 21.94
C GLU A 192 9.46 9.43 22.99
N ASN A 193 8.37 8.72 22.74
CA ASN A 193 7.82 7.74 23.69
C ASN A 193 8.14 6.27 23.35
N THR A 194 9.00 5.99 22.36
CA THR A 194 9.40 4.62 21.99
C THR A 194 10.78 4.23 22.49
N ALA A 195 11.26 4.91 23.55
CA ALA A 195 12.49 4.54 24.24
C ALA A 195 12.38 3.11 24.77
N CYS A 196 13.31 2.24 24.35
CA CYS A 196 13.37 0.85 24.81
C CYS A 196 14.83 0.43 25.01
N ALA A 197 15.05 -0.76 25.59
CA ALA A 197 16.40 -1.26 25.86
C ALA A 197 17.32 -1.28 24.61
N VAL A 198 16.73 -1.35 23.41
CA VAL A 198 17.43 -1.31 22.12
C VAL A 198 17.51 0.10 21.53
N ASN A 199 16.41 0.87 21.55
CA ASN A 199 16.38 2.26 21.09
C ASN A 199 16.36 3.21 22.29
N LYS A 200 17.54 3.48 22.87
CA LYS A 200 17.66 4.35 24.06
C LYS A 200 17.77 5.84 23.74
N ILE A 201 18.30 6.19 22.57
CA ILE A 201 18.69 7.57 22.26
C ILE A 201 17.79 8.12 21.15
N LEU A 202 17.06 9.18 21.46
CA LEU A 202 16.39 10.00 20.47
C LEU A 202 17.40 11.01 19.90
N MET A 203 17.80 10.81 18.65
CA MET A 203 18.65 11.78 17.96
C MET A 203 17.84 13.04 17.69
N GLY A 204 18.31 14.19 18.18
CA GLY A 204 17.69 15.50 17.94
C GLY A 204 17.75 15.94 16.48
N ARG A 205 17.45 17.21 16.22
CA ARG A 205 17.51 17.78 14.86
C ARG A 205 18.93 17.67 14.30
N VAL A 206 19.14 16.73 13.38
CA VAL A 206 20.42 16.57 12.68
C VAL A 206 20.53 17.71 11.66
N PRO A 207 21.55 18.59 11.77
CA PRO A 207 21.79 19.62 10.77
C PRO A 207 21.96 19.00 9.39
N ASP A 208 21.59 19.75 8.35
CA ASP A 208 21.78 19.30 6.98
C ASP A 208 23.27 18.98 6.76
N ARG A 209 23.55 17.77 6.26
CA ARG A 209 24.92 17.29 6.03
C ARG A 209 25.42 17.65 4.63
N GLY A 210 24.65 18.44 3.88
CA GLY A 210 24.97 18.83 2.52
C GLY A 210 24.97 17.63 1.57
N GLY A 211 25.54 17.82 0.38
CA GLY A 211 25.64 16.77 -0.63
C GLY A 211 24.38 16.60 -1.48
N ARG A 212 23.47 17.59 -1.46
CA ARG A 212 22.41 17.63 -2.46
C ARG A 212 23.08 17.79 -3.83
N PRO A 213 22.70 17.00 -4.85
CA PRO A 213 23.28 17.14 -6.18
C PRO A 213 23.15 18.55 -6.79
N SER A 214 22.25 19.38 -6.29
CA SER A 214 22.07 20.79 -6.64
C SER A 214 23.05 21.76 -5.98
N GLU A 215 23.73 21.34 -4.90
CA GLU A 215 24.68 22.14 -4.11
C GLU A 215 26.14 21.73 -4.39
N ILE A 216 26.35 20.66 -5.15
CA ILE A 216 27.67 20.20 -5.58
C ILE A 216 27.95 20.88 -6.92
N ASP A 217 28.93 21.78 -6.94
CA ASP A 217 29.46 22.29 -8.21
C ASP A 217 29.97 21.11 -9.04
N ALA A 218 29.59 21.07 -10.31
CA ALA A 218 30.09 20.05 -11.22
C ALA A 218 31.62 20.07 -11.17
N PRO A 219 32.28 18.90 -10.99
CA PRO A 219 33.74 18.88 -10.99
C PRO A 219 34.23 19.54 -12.27
N LEU A 220 35.26 20.38 -12.12
CA LEU A 220 35.91 21.00 -13.28
C LEU A 220 36.21 19.89 -14.30
N PRO A 221 35.95 20.11 -15.60
CA PRO A 221 36.21 19.08 -16.60
C PRO A 221 37.69 18.69 -16.55
N GLU A 222 38.00 17.56 -15.91
CA GLU A 222 39.36 17.07 -15.64
C GLU A 222 40.07 16.54 -16.90
N MET A 223 39.38 16.49 -18.04
CA MET A 223 39.97 16.09 -19.31
C MET A 223 40.02 17.26 -20.28
N PRO A 224 41.23 17.65 -20.75
CA PRO A 224 41.36 18.44 -21.96
C PRO A 224 40.58 17.77 -23.09
N ALA A 225 39.91 18.55 -23.94
CA ALA A 225 39.25 18.03 -25.13
C ALA A 225 40.25 17.16 -25.91
N TRP A 226 39.86 15.92 -26.24
CA TRP A 226 40.69 14.99 -27.00
C TRP A 226 41.31 15.69 -28.22
N GLN A 227 42.60 16.01 -28.15
CA GLN A 227 43.35 16.43 -29.32
C GLN A 227 43.73 15.19 -30.11
N LYS A 228 43.27 15.14 -31.36
CA LYS A 228 43.69 14.15 -32.34
C LYS A 228 45.22 14.20 -32.44
N ARG A 229 45.90 13.06 -32.24
CA ARG A 229 47.35 12.96 -32.44
C ARG A 229 47.69 13.44 -33.85
N GLN A 230 48.64 14.37 -33.98
CA GLN A 230 49.21 14.71 -35.28
C GLN A 230 49.83 13.43 -35.87
N GLU A 231 49.37 13.03 -37.06
CA GLU A 231 50.11 12.10 -37.90
C GLU A 231 51.45 12.76 -38.22
N GLY A 232 52.54 12.07 -37.89
CA GLY A 232 53.90 12.58 -38.06
C GLY A 232 54.18 12.92 -39.52
N GLY A 233 54.26 14.22 -39.81
CA GLY A 233 55.01 14.77 -40.93
C GLY A 233 56.47 14.91 -40.52
N GLY A 234 57.37 14.44 -41.37
CA GLY A 234 58.75 14.12 -41.03
C GLY A 234 59.67 15.29 -40.69
N GLY A 235 60.82 14.91 -40.13
CA GLY A 235 62.09 15.60 -40.31
C GLY A 235 62.50 16.60 -39.22
N GLY A 236 63.61 16.28 -38.56
CA GLY A 236 64.62 17.29 -38.25
C GLY A 236 64.84 17.64 -36.77
N SER A 237 66.02 17.26 -36.30
CA SER A 237 66.95 18.09 -35.53
C SER A 237 66.63 18.47 -34.08
N TRP A 238 67.34 17.81 -33.17
CA TRP A 238 68.24 18.39 -32.16
C TRP A 238 67.91 19.78 -31.58
N GLY A 239 67.92 19.84 -30.25
CA GLY A 239 68.51 20.97 -29.53
C GLY A 239 67.51 21.86 -28.81
N GLY A 240 67.40 21.65 -27.50
CA GLY A 240 66.83 22.64 -26.59
C GLY A 240 67.62 23.94 -26.66
N GLY A 241 66.89 25.05 -26.83
CA GLY A 241 67.43 26.41 -26.84
C GLY A 241 66.42 27.37 -26.24
N LYS A 242 66.78 27.90 -25.08
CA LYS A 242 66.10 28.95 -24.30
C LYS A 242 65.60 30.14 -25.13
N GLY A 243 64.43 30.64 -24.73
CA GLY A 243 64.27 32.04 -24.33
C GLY A 243 63.60 32.99 -25.33
N GLY A 244 62.88 33.97 -24.77
CA GLY A 244 62.76 35.29 -25.39
C GLY A 244 61.36 35.76 -25.79
N TRP A 245 60.67 36.37 -24.83
CA TRP A 245 59.90 37.62 -24.92
C TRP A 245 59.63 38.32 -26.28
N ARG A 246 58.40 38.86 -26.35
CA ARG A 246 57.91 40.15 -26.94
C ARG A 246 57.08 40.12 -28.23
N GLY A 247 55.91 40.79 -28.11
CA GLY A 247 55.21 41.55 -29.15
C GLY A 247 54.35 40.71 -30.10
N GLY A 248 53.14 41.08 -30.51
CA GLY A 248 52.37 42.31 -30.39
C GLY A 248 51.35 42.34 -31.54
N PHE A 249 50.15 42.86 -31.28
CA PHE A 249 49.20 43.49 -32.21
C PHE A 249 48.51 42.71 -33.35
N GLY A 250 47.21 43.03 -33.51
CA GLY A 250 46.36 42.81 -34.68
C GLY A 250 45.45 41.59 -34.53
N GLY A 251 44.11 41.63 -34.60
CA GLY A 251 43.20 42.55 -35.29
C GLY A 251 42.26 41.70 -36.18
N GLY A 252 40.95 41.93 -36.11
CA GLY A 252 39.94 41.32 -37.00
C GLY A 252 39.15 40.18 -36.34
N SER A 253 37.92 40.38 -35.88
CA SER A 253 36.68 40.59 -36.64
C SER A 253 36.15 39.32 -37.31
N GLY A 254 34.90 38.98 -36.97
CA GLY A 254 34.00 38.21 -37.83
C GLY A 254 33.72 36.78 -37.36
N GLY A 255 32.43 36.43 -37.27
CA GLY A 255 32.04 35.01 -37.38
C GLY A 255 30.94 34.50 -36.46
N ARG A 256 29.85 35.25 -36.33
CA ARG A 256 28.53 34.83 -35.87
C ARG A 256 28.07 33.49 -36.50
N TRP A 257 27.97 32.42 -35.71
CA TRP A 257 27.08 31.26 -35.92
C TRP A 257 26.77 30.69 -34.52
N GLY A 258 25.56 30.61 -33.98
CA GLY A 258 24.24 30.67 -34.59
C GLY A 258 23.54 29.31 -34.61
N HIS A 259 23.46 28.59 -33.48
CA HIS A 259 22.48 27.51 -33.21
C HIS A 259 22.47 27.32 -31.67
N GLY A 260 21.38 27.42 -30.91
CA GLY A 260 19.99 27.10 -31.21
C GLY A 260 19.60 25.86 -30.40
N GLY A 261 19.11 26.04 -29.16
CA GLY A 261 18.67 24.93 -28.31
C GLY A 261 18.03 25.41 -27.02
N LYS A 262 16.70 25.39 -26.99
CA LYS A 262 15.82 26.06 -26.04
C LYS A 262 15.85 25.48 -24.62
N ARG A 263 15.77 26.41 -23.65
CA ARG A 263 15.30 26.22 -22.27
C ARG A 263 13.78 26.05 -22.24
N GLY A 264 13.29 25.17 -21.36
CA GLY A 264 11.97 25.21 -20.70
C GLY A 264 12.12 24.37 -19.43
N ARG A 265 12.17 24.93 -18.21
CA ARG A 265 11.17 25.69 -17.43
C ARG A 265 9.86 24.95 -17.26
N TYR A 266 9.77 24.16 -16.19
CA TYR A 266 8.49 23.85 -15.54
C TYR A 266 8.42 24.65 -14.24
N HIS A 267 7.34 25.43 -14.14
CA HIS A 267 6.80 26.02 -12.92
C HIS A 267 5.52 25.26 -12.59
N TYR A 268 5.30 25.11 -11.29
CA TYR A 268 4.25 24.37 -10.56
C TYR A 268 4.43 22.86 -10.50
#